data_AF-A0A979GXQ5-F1
#
_entry.id   AF-A0A979GXQ5-F1
#
_cell.length_a   1.000
_cell.length_b   1.000
_cell.length_c   1.000
_cell.angle_alpha   90.00
_cell.angle_beta   90.00
_cell.angle_gamma   90.00
#
_symmetry.space_group_name_H-M   'P 1'
#
loop_
_entity.id
_entity.type
_entity.pdbx_description
1 polymer ?
#
loop_
_entity_poly.entity_id
_entity_poly.type
_entity_poly.pdbx_seq_one_letter_code
_entity_poly.pdbx_strand_id
1 'polypeptide(L)'
;MAKGKIKAPGIKIADLPPMSTPDFETEDILKVEHKYSIKGAGGRPPLYETPEELSAAVDAYFIYCEGEFHIETEVTVKKKKGKSDNDEDDDQDVSTHEKKVWDRWPEAPTVTGLTLFLGFAHRQSLDDQEERGAEFSDIIKRGRLRVEHGYEKRLFHDRPTGAIFALSNMGWKNQHQFDHTTKGDKISSQMDVSKLSEDDLVKLAELQSKVRGE
;
A
#
# COMPACT_ATOMS: atom_id res chain seq x y z
N MET A 1 -28.19 18.14 30.59
CA MET A 1 -28.09 16.77 31.15
C MET A 1 -27.23 15.92 30.24
N ALA A 2 -26.42 15.03 30.82
CA ALA A 2 -25.66 13.92 30.22
C ALA A 2 -24.79 14.20 28.96
N LYS A 3 -23.48 14.42 29.16
CA LYS A 3 -22.45 14.27 28.11
C LYS A 3 -22.22 12.77 27.85
N GLY A 4 -22.94 12.19 26.88
CA GLY A 4 -22.71 10.82 26.45
C GLY A 4 -21.46 10.70 25.60
N LYS A 5 -20.35 10.22 26.17
CA LYS A 5 -19.18 9.78 25.39
C LYS A 5 -19.49 8.41 24.81
N ILE A 6 -19.84 8.32 23.53
CA ILE A 6 -19.89 7.03 22.84
C ILE A 6 -18.44 6.63 22.56
N LYS A 7 -17.87 5.84 23.47
CA LYS A 7 -16.56 5.23 23.30
C LYS A 7 -16.75 3.94 22.51
N ALA A 8 -16.35 3.93 21.24
CA ALA A 8 -16.15 2.68 20.50
C ALA A 8 -15.21 1.78 21.32
N PRO A 9 -15.37 0.44 21.32
CA PRO A 9 -14.49 -0.47 22.06
C PRO A 9 -13.13 -0.54 21.36
N GLY A 10 -12.34 0.52 21.51
CA GLY A 10 -10.98 0.65 21.04
C GLY A 10 -10.02 0.47 22.21
N ILE A 11 -9.06 -0.42 22.01
CA ILE A 11 -7.84 -0.57 22.81
C ILE A 11 -7.26 0.83 23.06
N LYS A 12 -6.83 1.11 24.29
CA LYS A 12 -6.39 2.46 24.70
C LYS A 12 -5.11 2.84 23.93
N ILE A 13 -5.24 3.75 22.96
CA ILE A 13 -4.16 4.38 22.18
C ILE A 13 -3.44 5.46 23.03
N ALA A 14 -3.18 5.19 24.32
CA ALA A 14 -2.55 6.17 25.21
C ALA A 14 -1.01 6.04 25.27
N ASP A 15 -0.44 5.02 24.62
CA ASP A 15 0.99 4.70 24.69
C ASP A 15 1.70 4.75 23.32
N LEU A 16 1.09 5.35 22.29
CA LEU A 16 1.69 5.48 20.96
C LEU A 16 2.03 6.97 20.68
N PRO A 17 3.29 7.31 20.42
CA PRO A 17 3.70 8.70 20.22
C PRO A 17 3.10 9.25 18.91
N PRO A 18 2.59 10.50 18.91
CA PRO A 18 2.11 11.14 17.70
C PRO A 18 3.32 11.44 16.79
N MET A 19 3.32 10.86 15.59
CA MET A 19 4.37 11.08 14.60
C MET A 19 4.19 12.49 13.99
N SER A 20 4.74 13.50 14.66
CA SER A 20 5.13 14.77 14.03
C SER A 20 6.46 14.53 13.30
N THR A 21 6.59 15.11 12.10
CA THR A 21 7.78 14.98 11.25
C THR A 21 9.09 15.25 12.00
N PRO A 22 10.19 14.57 11.65
CA PRO A 22 11.36 14.44 12.50
C PRO A 22 12.26 15.68 12.44
N ASP A 23 12.15 16.54 13.45
CA ASP A 23 13.29 17.31 13.91
C ASP A 23 14.18 16.35 14.72
N PHE A 24 15.36 16.13 14.15
CA PHE A 24 16.34 15.13 14.54
C PHE A 24 17.01 15.51 15.86
N GLU A 25 16.36 15.27 17.00
CA GLU A 25 17.05 15.20 18.30
C GLU A 25 16.84 13.81 18.94
N THR A 26 17.96 13.09 18.97
CA THR A 26 18.13 11.63 19.08
C THR A 26 18.01 11.05 20.48
N GLU A 27 17.34 11.72 21.42
CA GLU A 27 17.49 11.36 22.85
C GLU A 27 16.30 10.54 23.42
N ASP A 28 15.10 10.61 22.83
CA ASP A 28 13.89 10.00 23.45
C ASP A 28 13.38 8.69 22.82
N ILE A 29 13.98 8.21 21.73
CA ILE A 29 13.64 6.89 21.12
C ILE A 29 14.21 5.70 21.95
N LEU A 30 14.98 5.97 23.01
CA LEU A 30 15.68 4.96 23.81
C LEU A 30 14.93 4.45 25.07
N LYS A 31 13.60 4.55 25.14
CA LYS A 31 12.83 4.06 26.32
C LYS A 31 11.76 3.02 26.04
N VAL A 32 11.87 2.26 24.95
CA VAL A 32 11.40 0.87 25.01
C VAL A 32 12.53 0.13 25.72
N GLU A 33 12.35 -0.27 26.98
CA GLU A 33 13.29 -1.16 27.64
C GLU A 33 13.27 -2.51 26.92
N HIS A 34 14.11 -2.66 25.89
CA HIS A 34 14.40 -3.93 25.25
C HIS A 34 15.13 -4.80 26.29
N LYS A 35 14.37 -5.65 27.00
CA LYS A 35 14.92 -6.69 27.87
C LYS A 35 15.66 -7.71 27.00
N TYR A 36 16.94 -7.47 26.76
CA TYR A 36 17.84 -8.47 26.23
C TYR A 36 18.01 -9.62 27.24
N SER A 37 17.67 -10.86 26.87
CA SER A 37 18.24 -12.05 27.54
C SER A 37 18.21 -13.37 26.71
N ILE A 38 19.23 -13.55 25.87
CA ILE A 38 20.13 -14.71 25.61
C ILE A 38 19.65 -16.18 25.73
N LYS A 39 19.81 -17.00 24.66
CA LYS A 39 20.93 -17.98 24.45
C LYS A 39 20.77 -18.83 23.17
N GLY A 40 21.75 -18.76 22.26
CA GLY A 40 22.01 -19.78 21.23
C GLY A 40 21.86 -19.30 19.77
N ALA A 41 22.96 -19.37 19.01
CA ALA A 41 23.08 -19.15 17.55
C ALA A 41 22.88 -17.71 17.01
N GLY A 42 23.86 -16.83 17.26
CA GLY A 42 24.48 -15.96 16.24
C GLY A 42 23.66 -14.96 15.39
N GLY A 43 22.42 -14.60 15.74
CA GLY A 43 21.61 -13.63 14.98
C GLY A 43 21.19 -12.38 15.76
N ARG A 44 20.90 -11.27 15.04
CA ARG A 44 20.23 -10.08 15.60
C ARG A 44 18.92 -10.55 16.27
N PRO A 45 18.67 -10.20 17.55
CA PRO A 45 17.43 -10.60 18.21
C PRO A 45 16.20 -10.16 17.41
N PRO A 46 15.17 -11.02 17.28
CA PRO A 46 13.95 -10.66 16.58
C PRO A 46 13.26 -9.51 17.31
N LEU A 47 12.71 -8.56 16.54
CA LEU A 47 12.03 -7.38 17.09
C LEU A 47 10.66 -7.73 17.70
N TYR A 48 9.99 -8.73 17.13
CA TYR A 48 8.69 -9.25 17.58
C TYR A 48 8.86 -10.70 17.98
N GLU A 49 8.53 -11.06 19.21
CA GLU A 49 8.70 -12.44 19.68
C GLU A 49 7.48 -13.31 19.38
N THR A 50 6.28 -12.71 19.41
CA THR A 50 5.01 -13.41 19.25
C THR A 50 4.28 -12.98 17.97
N PRO A 51 3.53 -13.89 17.31
CA PRO A 51 2.69 -13.53 16.17
C PRO A 51 1.62 -12.49 16.53
N GLU A 52 1.06 -12.56 17.74
CA GLU A 52 0.03 -11.62 18.21
C GLU A 52 0.53 -10.18 18.27
N GLU A 53 1.75 -9.98 18.78
CA GLU A 53 2.40 -8.67 18.83
C GLU A 53 2.63 -8.10 17.44
N LEU A 54 3.16 -8.93 16.51
CA LEU A 54 3.35 -8.51 15.13
C LEU A 54 2.02 -8.17 14.45
N SER A 55 0.98 -8.99 14.64
CA SER A 55 -0.35 -8.73 14.07
C SER A 55 -0.93 -7.41 14.58
N ALA A 56 -0.83 -7.16 15.89
CA ALA A 56 -1.30 -5.92 16.48
C ALA A 56 -0.54 -4.70 15.94
N ALA A 57 0.78 -4.81 15.76
CA ALA A 57 1.60 -3.73 15.20
C ALA A 57 1.27 -3.47 13.71
N VAL A 58 1.03 -4.53 12.93
CA VAL A 58 0.57 -4.40 11.53
C VAL A 58 -0.79 -3.71 11.49
N ASP A 59 -1.75 -4.09 12.33
CA ASP A 59 -3.07 -3.45 12.37
C ASP A 59 -2.99 -1.99 12.82
N ALA A 60 -2.15 -1.69 13.80
CA ALA A 60 -1.90 -0.33 14.27
C ALA A 60 -1.38 0.58 13.15
N TYR A 61 -0.51 0.08 12.26
CA TYR A 61 -0.05 0.84 11.09
C TYR A 61 -1.21 1.24 10.17
N PHE A 62 -2.12 0.31 9.86
CA PHE A 62 -3.23 0.63 8.96
C PHE A 62 -4.25 1.56 9.62
N ILE A 63 -4.51 1.42 10.91
CA ILE A 63 -5.33 2.38 11.68
C ILE A 63 -4.65 3.75 11.65
N TYR A 64 -3.34 3.82 11.83
CA TYR A 64 -2.58 5.05 11.73
C TYR A 64 -2.78 5.73 10.36
N CYS A 65 -2.73 4.95 9.27
CA CYS A 65 -2.96 5.42 7.90
C CYS A 65 -4.40 5.91 7.64
N GLU A 66 -5.40 5.50 8.42
CA GLU A 66 -6.78 6.03 8.29
C GLU A 66 -6.91 7.49 8.75
N GLY A 67 -5.88 8.02 9.42
CA GLY A 67 -5.86 9.37 9.95
C GLY A 67 -6.63 9.51 11.25
N GLU A 68 -6.59 10.71 11.81
CA GLU A 68 -7.28 11.06 13.05
C GLU A 68 -8.17 12.27 12.82
N PHE A 69 -9.36 12.26 13.40
CA PHE A 69 -10.32 13.35 13.25
C PHE A 69 -11.17 13.51 14.50
N HIS A 70 -11.66 14.71 14.70
CA HIS A 70 -12.69 15.02 15.68
C HIS A 70 -13.93 15.61 14.99
N ILE A 71 -15.04 15.59 15.71
CA ILE A 71 -16.31 16.15 15.26
C ILE A 71 -16.54 17.42 16.05
N GLU A 72 -16.62 18.55 15.35
CA GLU A 72 -17.04 19.82 15.93
C GLU A 72 -18.53 20.03 15.67
N THR A 73 -19.25 20.46 16.71
CA THR A 73 -20.66 20.81 16.59
C THR A 73 -20.78 22.31 16.38
N GLU A 74 -21.26 22.71 15.21
CA GLU A 74 -21.50 24.11 14.90
C GLU A 74 -22.99 24.41 15.00
N VAL A 75 -23.33 25.39 15.84
CA VAL A 75 -24.71 25.85 16.03
C VAL A 75 -24.91 27.10 15.19
N THR A 76 -25.74 26.99 14.16
CA THR A 76 -26.11 28.13 13.34
C THR A 76 -27.49 28.62 13.73
N VAL A 77 -27.57 29.90 14.10
CA VAL A 77 -28.85 30.56 14.40
C VAL A 77 -29.26 31.34 13.16
N LYS A 78 -30.39 30.97 12.55
CA LYS A 78 -30.98 31.75 11.45
C LYS A 78 -32.20 32.50 11.97
N LYS A 79 -32.25 33.80 11.73
CA LYS A 79 -33.49 34.56 11.88
C LYS A 79 -34.45 34.14 10.78
N LYS A 80 -35.64 33.67 11.16
CA LYS A 80 -36.75 33.38 10.26
C LYS A 80 -37.12 34.67 9.52
N LYS A 81 -36.96 34.71 8.21
CA LYS A 81 -37.31 35.90 7.41
C LYS A 81 -38.84 35.92 7.20
N GLY A 82 -39.53 36.61 8.11
CA GLY A 82 -40.88 37.09 7.91
C GLY A 82 -41.84 36.83 9.08
N LYS A 83 -42.04 37.83 9.94
CA LYS A 83 -43.40 38.30 10.29
C LYS A 83 -43.36 39.73 10.85
N SER A 84 -44.49 40.41 10.70
CA SER A 84 -44.81 41.83 10.87
C SER A 84 -44.52 42.46 12.24
N ASP A 85 -44.55 43.80 12.25
CA ASP A 85 -44.13 44.74 13.31
C ASP A 85 -44.77 44.64 14.72
N ASN A 86 -45.54 43.62 15.08
CA ASN A 86 -46.05 43.47 16.45
C ASN A 86 -46.33 41.99 16.74
N ASP A 87 -45.44 41.32 17.46
CA ASP A 87 -45.67 40.19 18.38
C ASP A 87 -44.32 39.78 18.99
N GLU A 88 -44.20 39.85 20.32
CA GLU A 88 -43.01 39.43 21.08
C GLU A 88 -42.97 37.91 21.23
N ASP A 89 -42.47 37.20 20.21
CA ASP A 89 -41.94 35.84 20.35
C ASP A 89 -40.86 35.61 19.27
N ASP A 90 -39.60 35.77 19.67
CA ASP A 90 -38.41 35.58 18.83
C ASP A 90 -38.15 34.08 18.62
N ASP A 91 -38.94 33.47 17.73
CA ASP A 91 -38.84 32.05 17.34
C ASP A 91 -37.58 31.84 16.48
N GLN A 92 -36.44 31.65 17.15
CA GLN A 92 -35.13 31.43 16.52
C GLN A 92 -35.00 29.97 16.04
N ASP A 93 -34.70 29.79 14.76
CA ASP A 93 -34.36 28.47 14.21
C ASP A 93 -32.88 28.18 14.48
N VAL A 94 -32.65 27.34 15.50
CA VAL A 94 -31.33 26.88 15.91
C VAL A 94 -31.05 25.54 15.22
N SER A 95 -30.21 25.57 14.17
CA SER A 95 -29.82 24.37 13.44
C SER A 95 -28.40 23.95 13.82
N THR A 96 -28.26 22.70 14.25
CA THR A 96 -26.99 22.12 14.70
C THR A 96 -26.41 21.24 13.59
N HIS A 97 -25.19 21.52 13.14
CA HIS A 97 -24.49 20.74 12.14
C HIS A 97 -23.21 20.14 12.72
N GLU A 98 -23.01 18.84 12.49
CA GLU A 98 -21.77 18.15 12.83
C GLU A 98 -20.77 18.30 11.68
N LYS A 99 -19.57 18.80 11.99
CA LYS A 99 -18.50 19.00 11.03
C LYS A 99 -17.34 18.08 11.38
N LYS A 100 -16.91 17.25 10.42
CA LYS A 100 -15.70 16.42 10.53
C LYS A 100 -14.47 17.28 10.28
N VAL A 101 -13.58 17.39 11.26
CA VAL A 101 -12.30 18.12 11.18
C VAL A 101 -11.16 17.13 11.37
N TRP A 102 -10.23 17.08 10.41
CA TRP A 102 -9.09 16.16 10.44
C TRP A 102 -7.96 16.73 11.30
N ASP A 103 -7.52 15.96 12.30
CA ASP A 103 -6.31 16.21 13.10
C ASP A 103 -5.07 15.70 12.37
N ARG A 104 -5.17 14.49 11.79
CA ARG A 104 -4.18 13.91 10.90
C ARG A 104 -4.88 13.43 9.64
N TRP A 105 -4.39 13.87 8.49
CA TRP A 105 -4.94 13.41 7.21
C TRP A 105 -4.66 11.91 6.99
N PRO A 106 -5.59 11.18 6.38
CA PRO A 106 -5.36 9.80 5.98
C PRO A 106 -4.23 9.72 4.96
N GLU A 107 -3.41 8.69 5.08
CA GLU A 107 -2.28 8.40 4.19
C GLU A 107 -2.47 7.07 3.47
N ALA A 108 -1.92 6.96 2.27
CA ALA A 108 -1.95 5.70 1.53
C ALA A 108 -0.90 4.73 2.13
N PRO A 109 -1.30 3.53 2.58
CA PRO A 109 -0.36 2.58 3.15
C PRO A 109 0.60 2.07 2.07
N THR A 110 1.89 2.01 2.41
CA THR A 110 2.96 1.43 1.59
C THR A 110 3.70 0.32 2.33
N VAL A 111 4.37 -0.59 1.60
CA VAL A 111 5.20 -1.64 2.22
C VAL A 111 6.36 -1.03 3.01
N THR A 112 6.97 0.04 2.48
CA THR A 112 8.03 0.79 3.15
C THR A 112 7.52 1.49 4.40
N GLY A 113 6.34 2.12 4.36
CA GLY A 113 5.73 2.72 5.53
C GLY A 113 5.43 1.70 6.62
N LEU A 114 4.92 0.52 6.24
CA LEU A 114 4.71 -0.60 7.17
C LEU A 114 6.04 -1.03 7.80
N THR A 115 7.08 -1.18 6.99
CA THR A 115 8.43 -1.58 7.46
C THR A 115 8.97 -0.59 8.49
N LEU A 116 8.87 0.71 8.19
CA LEU A 116 9.34 1.79 9.07
C LEU A 116 8.51 1.87 10.36
N PHE A 117 7.18 1.74 10.25
CA PHE A 117 6.28 1.76 11.40
C PHE A 117 6.56 0.60 12.35
N LEU A 118 6.87 -0.58 11.81
CA LEU A 118 7.26 -1.75 12.60
C LEU A 118 8.66 -1.60 13.25
N GLY A 119 9.40 -0.53 13.00
CA GLY A 119 10.73 -0.28 13.57
C GLY A 119 11.89 -0.94 12.83
N PHE A 120 11.66 -1.46 11.61
CA PHE A 120 12.71 -2.06 10.80
C PHE A 120 13.48 -1.01 9.99
N ALA A 121 14.79 -1.18 9.89
CA ALA A 121 15.66 -0.31 9.08
C ALA A 121 15.64 -0.67 7.59
N HIS A 122 15.32 -1.92 7.25
CA HIS A 122 15.39 -2.46 5.89
C HIS A 122 14.17 -3.33 5.59
N ARG A 123 13.74 -3.33 4.31
CA ARG A 123 12.64 -4.18 3.85
C ARG A 123 12.92 -5.68 4.01
N GLN A 124 14.18 -6.08 3.88
CA GLN A 124 14.63 -7.47 4.08
C GLN A 124 14.21 -8.01 5.46
N SER A 125 14.13 -7.15 6.48
CA SER A 125 13.72 -7.59 7.82
C SER A 125 12.27 -8.10 7.88
N LEU A 126 11.41 -7.74 6.93
CA LEU A 126 10.08 -8.36 6.80
C LEU A 126 10.19 -9.79 6.29
N ASP A 127 11.10 -10.05 5.34
CA ASP A 127 11.33 -11.38 4.79
C ASP A 127 11.96 -12.28 5.86
N ASP A 128 12.93 -11.76 6.62
CA ASP A 128 13.55 -12.48 7.75
C ASP A 128 12.51 -12.84 8.83
N GLN A 129 11.50 -12.00 9.07
CA GLN A 129 10.40 -12.30 9.99
C GLN A 129 9.43 -13.33 9.43
N GLU A 130 9.14 -13.25 8.13
CA GLU A 130 8.30 -14.22 7.42
C GLU A 130 8.90 -15.64 7.47
N GLU A 131 10.23 -15.77 7.37
CA GLU A 131 10.92 -17.07 7.43
C GLU A 131 10.91 -17.73 8.82
N ARG A 132 10.55 -17.00 9.89
CA ARG A 132 10.55 -17.54 11.26
C ARG A 132 9.44 -18.56 11.53
N GLY A 133 8.35 -18.52 10.78
CA GLY A 133 7.26 -19.47 10.95
C GLY A 133 6.00 -19.11 10.17
N ALA A 134 5.14 -20.10 9.97
CA ALA A 134 3.92 -19.95 9.18
C ALA A 134 2.99 -18.83 9.71
N GLU A 135 2.89 -18.69 11.04
CA GLU A 135 2.04 -17.66 11.67
C GLU A 135 2.56 -16.24 11.37
N PHE A 136 3.87 -16.02 11.47
CA PHE A 136 4.49 -14.75 11.11
C PHE A 136 4.37 -14.47 9.61
N SER A 137 4.62 -15.49 8.78
CA SER A 137 4.46 -15.43 7.33
C SER A 137 3.07 -14.96 6.92
N ASP A 138 2.02 -15.56 7.49
CA ASP A 138 0.64 -15.21 7.15
C ASP A 138 0.29 -13.77 7.53
N ILE A 139 0.82 -13.27 8.65
CA ILE A 139 0.61 -11.89 9.08
C ILE A 139 1.31 -10.91 8.13
N ILE A 140 2.57 -11.15 7.79
CA ILE A 140 3.33 -10.29 6.87
C ILE A 140 2.69 -10.30 5.47
N LYS A 141 2.32 -11.47 4.95
CA LYS A 141 1.62 -11.61 3.66
C LYS A 141 0.28 -10.87 3.67
N ARG A 142 -0.50 -10.97 4.75
CA ARG A 142 -1.74 -10.21 4.91
C ARG A 142 -1.49 -8.71 4.93
N GLY A 143 -0.42 -8.26 5.58
CA GLY A 143 0.02 -6.86 5.55
C GLY A 143 0.35 -6.38 4.14
N ARG A 144 1.16 -7.13 3.38
CA ARG A 144 1.49 -6.80 1.98
C ARG A 144 0.25 -6.78 1.10
N LEU A 145 -0.64 -7.77 1.24
CA LEU A 145 -1.89 -7.85 0.51
C LEU A 145 -2.80 -6.64 0.76
N ARG A 146 -2.84 -6.10 1.99
CA ARG A 146 -3.60 -4.87 2.30
C ARG A 146 -3.03 -3.64 1.58
N VAL A 147 -1.70 -3.57 1.43
CA VAL A 147 -1.04 -2.52 0.64
C VAL A 147 -1.38 -2.67 -0.84
N GLU A 148 -1.28 -3.88 -1.38
CA GLU A 148 -1.66 -4.19 -2.77
C GLU A 148 -3.11 -3.81 -3.06
N HIS A 149 -4.04 -4.15 -2.16
CA HIS A 149 -5.45 -3.74 -2.25
C HIS A 149 -5.61 -2.20 -2.29
N GLY A 150 -4.75 -1.45 -1.60
CA GLY A 150 -4.72 0.01 -1.69
C GLY A 150 -4.37 0.50 -3.10
N TYR A 151 -3.34 -0.09 -3.72
CA TYR A 151 -2.96 0.20 -5.10
C TYR A 151 -4.00 -0.29 -6.10
N GLU A 152 -4.64 -1.43 -5.85
CA GLU A 152 -5.73 -1.95 -6.68
C GLU A 152 -6.91 -0.98 -6.70
N LYS A 153 -7.35 -0.48 -5.54
CA LYS A 153 -8.39 0.56 -5.49
C LYS A 153 -8.01 1.80 -6.31
N ARG A 154 -6.72 2.16 -6.32
CA ARG A 154 -6.20 3.30 -7.09
C ARG A 154 -6.35 3.10 -8.61
N LEU A 155 -6.47 1.85 -9.09
CA LEU A 155 -6.69 1.56 -10.51
C LEU A 155 -8.03 2.08 -11.05
N PHE A 156 -9.05 2.22 -10.21
CA PHE A 156 -10.37 2.71 -10.63
C PHE A 156 -10.44 4.23 -10.84
N HIS A 157 -9.33 4.96 -10.65
CA HIS A 157 -9.27 6.41 -10.78
C HIS A 157 -8.53 6.83 -12.06
N ASP A 158 -8.70 8.10 -12.45
CA ASP A 158 -8.21 8.69 -13.72
C ASP A 158 -6.69 8.57 -13.98
N ARG A 159 -5.87 8.32 -12.95
CA ARG A 159 -4.40 8.25 -13.05
C ARG A 159 -3.84 6.95 -12.47
N PRO A 160 -4.11 5.79 -13.10
CA PRO A 160 -3.76 4.47 -12.55
C PRO A 160 -2.30 4.07 -12.83
N THR A 161 -1.57 4.78 -13.70
CA THR A 161 -0.22 4.38 -14.16
C THR A 161 0.75 4.08 -13.02
N GLY A 162 0.75 4.90 -11.96
CA GLY A 162 1.60 4.68 -10.79
C GLY A 162 1.21 3.41 -10.02
N ALA A 163 -0.09 3.12 -9.91
CA ALA A 163 -0.58 1.90 -9.28
C ALA A 163 -0.26 0.65 -10.11
N ILE A 164 -0.38 0.73 -11.44
CA ILE A 164 0.01 -0.35 -12.35
C ILE A 164 1.50 -0.68 -12.20
N PHE A 165 2.36 0.35 -12.14
CA PHE A 165 3.79 0.17 -11.95
C PHE A 165 4.12 -0.42 -10.57
N ALA A 166 3.46 0.06 -9.51
CA ALA A 166 3.63 -0.46 -8.16
C ALA A 166 3.22 -1.95 -8.06
N LEU A 167 2.04 -2.31 -8.56
CA LEU A 167 1.54 -3.69 -8.55
C LEU A 167 2.45 -4.61 -9.37
N SER A 168 2.94 -4.14 -10.52
CA SER A 168 3.90 -4.90 -11.34
C SER A 168 5.19 -5.18 -10.58
N ASN A 169 5.71 -4.20 -9.83
CA ASN A 169 6.88 -4.38 -8.96
C ASN A 169 6.60 -5.28 -7.75
N MET A 170 5.33 -5.43 -7.34
CA MET A 170 4.88 -6.39 -6.32
C MET A 170 4.63 -7.79 -6.89
N GLY A 171 4.99 -8.03 -8.16
CA GLY A 171 4.90 -9.35 -8.79
C GLY A 171 3.58 -9.63 -9.49
N TRP A 172 2.67 -8.65 -9.60
CA TRP A 172 1.46 -8.81 -10.41
C TRP A 172 1.84 -8.89 -11.88
N LYS A 173 1.40 -9.97 -12.54
CA LYS A 173 1.71 -10.23 -13.95
C LYS A 173 0.56 -9.83 -14.83
N ASN A 174 0.83 -8.99 -15.83
CA ASN A 174 -0.12 -8.73 -16.89
C ASN A 174 -0.08 -9.89 -17.89
N GLN A 175 -1.12 -10.74 -17.88
CA GLN A 175 -1.21 -11.89 -18.77
C GLN A 175 -1.39 -11.42 -20.22
N HIS A 176 -0.36 -11.61 -21.06
CA HIS A 176 -0.49 -11.42 -22.50
C HIS A 176 -0.57 -12.79 -23.16
N GLN A 177 -1.72 -13.08 -23.80
CA GLN A 177 -1.81 -14.21 -24.73
C GLN A 177 -1.28 -13.75 -26.09
N PHE A 178 -0.13 -14.28 -26.49
CA PHE A 178 0.35 -14.13 -27.86
C PHE A 178 -0.02 -15.39 -28.64
N ASP A 179 -0.96 -15.26 -29.57
CA ASP A 179 -1.29 -16.32 -30.51
C ASP A 179 -0.33 -16.24 -31.70
N HIS A 180 0.76 -17.00 -31.66
CA HIS A 180 1.62 -17.21 -32.82
C HIS A 180 0.92 -18.22 -33.75
N THR A 181 -0.14 -17.80 -34.43
CA THR A 181 -0.68 -18.58 -35.55
C THR A 181 0.23 -18.42 -36.76
N THR A 182 1.23 -19.30 -36.86
CA THR A 182 1.48 -19.85 -38.19
C THR A 182 0.28 -20.74 -38.48
N LYS A 183 -0.31 -20.63 -39.67
CA LYS A 183 -1.48 -21.44 -40.09
C LYS A 183 -1.12 -22.93 -40.20
N GLY A 184 -0.75 -23.58 -39.09
CA GLY A 184 -0.29 -24.96 -39.01
C GLY A 184 1.18 -25.20 -39.39
N ASP A 185 1.91 -24.20 -39.89
CA ASP A 185 3.29 -24.41 -40.34
C ASP A 185 4.30 -24.25 -39.20
N LYS A 186 5.12 -25.29 -38.97
CA LYS A 186 6.22 -25.23 -38.01
C LYS A 186 7.16 -24.09 -38.40
N ILE A 187 7.46 -23.18 -37.46
CA ILE A 187 8.57 -22.24 -37.60
C ILE A 187 9.85 -23.08 -37.57
N SER A 188 10.33 -23.51 -38.74
CA SER A 188 11.68 -24.05 -38.88
C SER A 188 12.65 -22.88 -38.91
N SER A 189 13.64 -22.87 -38.02
CA SER A 189 14.78 -21.95 -38.06
C SER A 189 15.75 -22.26 -39.22
N GLN A 190 15.36 -23.16 -40.12
CA GLN A 190 16.08 -23.55 -41.32
C GLN A 190 15.25 -23.12 -42.51
N MET A 191 15.83 -22.29 -43.39
CA MET A 191 15.24 -21.97 -44.69
C MET A 191 15.14 -23.27 -45.49
N ASP A 192 13.93 -23.72 -45.80
CA ASP A 192 13.69 -24.84 -46.72
C ASP A 192 14.07 -24.42 -48.14
N VAL A 193 15.32 -24.68 -48.51
CA VAL A 193 15.87 -24.35 -49.83
C VAL A 193 15.23 -25.16 -50.97
N SER A 194 14.49 -26.23 -50.64
CA SER A 194 13.76 -27.06 -51.59
C SER A 194 12.51 -26.39 -52.19
N LYS A 195 12.06 -25.26 -51.61
CA LYS A 195 10.91 -24.48 -52.10
C LYS A 195 11.32 -23.24 -52.91
N LEU A 196 12.62 -23.02 -53.12
CA LEU A 196 13.15 -21.93 -53.93
C LEU A 196 13.11 -22.32 -55.41
N SER A 197 12.78 -21.36 -56.28
CA SER A 197 12.86 -21.59 -57.73
C SER A 197 14.32 -21.78 -58.15
N GLU A 198 14.55 -22.44 -59.29
CA GLU A 198 15.91 -22.61 -59.84
C GLU A 198 16.62 -21.25 -60.00
N ASP A 199 15.89 -20.19 -60.36
CA ASP A 199 16.40 -18.83 -60.47
C ASP A 199 16.85 -18.24 -59.13
N ASP A 200 16.15 -18.54 -58.04
CA ASP A 200 16.49 -18.05 -56.70
C ASP A 200 17.69 -18.80 -56.10
N LEU A 201 17.84 -20.08 -56.45
CA LEU A 201 19.00 -20.89 -56.10
C LEU A 201 20.27 -20.40 -56.81
N VAL A 202 20.16 -19.98 -58.08
CA VAL A 202 21.26 -19.37 -58.83
C VAL A 202 21.69 -18.05 -58.19
N LYS A 203 20.74 -17.17 -57.84
CA LYS A 203 21.05 -15.90 -57.16
C LYS A 203 21.71 -16.10 -55.79
N LEU A 204 21.30 -17.13 -55.04
CA LEU A 204 21.94 -17.47 -53.78
C LEU A 204 23.37 -17.98 -53.97
N ALA A 205 23.61 -18.81 -54.98
CA ALA A 205 24.96 -19.29 -55.31
C ALA A 205 25.89 -18.14 -55.73
N GLU A 206 25.39 -17.21 -56.55
CA GLU A 206 26.10 -15.99 -56.94
C GLU A 206 26.45 -15.13 -55.71
N LEU A 207 25.48 -14.87 -54.83
CA LEU A 207 25.72 -14.12 -53.59
C LEU A 207 26.76 -14.80 -52.68
N GLN A 208 26.71 -16.12 -52.52
CA GLN A 208 27.68 -16.84 -51.71
C GLN A 208 29.09 -16.81 -52.32
N SER A 209 29.23 -16.90 -53.64
CA SER A 209 30.53 -16.74 -54.31
C SER A 209 31.12 -15.34 -54.14
N LYS A 210 30.26 -14.32 -54.11
CA LYS A 210 30.65 -12.92 -53.92
C LYS A 210 31.10 -12.63 -52.48
N VAL A 211 30.43 -13.23 -51.51
CA VAL A 211 30.80 -13.14 -50.07
C VAL A 211 32.08 -13.91 -49.75
N ARG A 212 32.41 -14.95 -50.52
CA ARG A 212 33.60 -15.80 -50.30
C ARG A 212 34.82 -15.38 -51.13
N GLY A 213 34.65 -14.38 -52.00
CA GLY A 213 35.67 -13.81 -52.87
C GLY A 213 36.15 -12.41 -52.46
N GLU A 214 35.72 -11.89 -51.31
CA GLU A 214 36.26 -10.71 -50.63
C GLU A 214 37.16 -11.10 -49.45
#